data_AF-W7XHL9-F1
#
_entry.id   AF-W7XHL9-F1
#
_cell.length_a   1.000
_cell.length_b   1.000
_cell.length_c   1.000
_cell.angle_alpha   90.00
_cell.angle_beta   90.00
_cell.angle_gamma   90.00
#
_symmetry.space_group_name_H-M   'P 1'
#
loop_
_entity.id
_entity.type
_entity.pdbx_description
1 polymer ?
#
loop_
_entity_poly.entity_id
_entity_poly.type
_entity_poly.pdbx_seq_one_letter_code
_entity_poly.pdbx_strand_id
1 'polypeptide(L)'
;MVIILVSRSLNCIQIGDKSYLDLDINIRCFDPKYHKPFIFYFSLPLLVLWVIIIPLFLFIKIKQGKLKKWSIFIEIKYSFIFAGYKEKLYYWEFGKLVYKSLLIIISILMQQNEVLKICLMNVALLFKIFVIFKFKPYISKNFNSILQKSAIICALSLNLTSVIQNVSNPYQQAILCIFLISLNLKYILQLAFGISSRTISSDQLKRNKIENCLIYFKQKYPSLFENIQIENKNKIKSLIKLKIVKSKVKMLVEYFKNHNFYGIESVQQHFNLRTQIASSKSTQKIVTNRFILNSKQESPTLYRKQNSFKNMRDKWDYYTRRTKDSPLNTNRFINEDKTQDYIKETSIMEIGNLQTNSDDQGKQLISNIELNKKYQEMLTLDS
;
A
#
# COMPACT_ATOMS: atom_id res chain seq x y z
N MET A 1 17.55 -20.36 -4.82
CA MET A 1 17.78 -21.79 -5.09
C MET A 1 18.18 -22.04 -6.54
N VAL A 2 17.33 -21.70 -7.52
CA VAL A 2 17.62 -21.99 -8.95
C VAL A 2 18.94 -21.37 -9.43
N ILE A 3 19.15 -20.06 -9.23
CA ILE A 3 20.39 -19.38 -9.64
C ILE A 3 21.62 -20.03 -9.00
N ILE A 4 21.53 -20.48 -7.75
CA ILE A 4 22.64 -21.16 -7.06
C ILE A 4 22.95 -22.48 -7.77
N LEU A 5 21.95 -23.33 -7.99
CA LEU A 5 22.12 -24.63 -8.64
C LEU A 5 22.68 -24.47 -10.05
N VAL A 6 22.14 -23.54 -10.83
CA VAL A 6 22.60 -23.30 -12.20
C VAL A 6 24.01 -22.73 -12.21
N SER A 7 24.35 -21.79 -11.32
CA SER A 7 25.73 -21.29 -11.20
C SER A 7 26.71 -22.38 -10.77
N ARG A 8 26.32 -23.28 -9.85
CA ARG A 8 27.14 -24.44 -9.47
C ARG A 8 27.33 -25.42 -10.62
N SER A 9 26.33 -25.57 -11.49
CA SER A 9 26.47 -26.39 -12.70
C SER A 9 27.46 -25.85 -13.73
N LEU A 10 27.83 -24.57 -13.63
CA LEU A 10 28.87 -23.94 -14.44
C LEU A 10 30.24 -23.96 -13.74
N ASN A 11 30.24 -24.18 -12.42
CA ASN A 11 31.42 -24.08 -11.60
C ASN A 11 32.22 -25.40 -11.63
N CYS A 12 33.53 -25.28 -11.54
CA CYS A 12 34.42 -26.42 -11.42
C CYS A 12 35.24 -26.32 -10.14
N ILE A 13 35.68 -27.45 -9.63
CA ILE A 13 36.56 -27.59 -8.47
C ILE A 13 37.82 -28.34 -8.91
N GLN A 14 39.00 -27.84 -8.55
CA GLN A 14 40.27 -28.50 -8.81
C GLN A 14 40.57 -29.51 -7.70
N ILE A 15 40.83 -30.76 -8.08
CA ILE A 15 41.22 -31.85 -7.18
C ILE A 15 42.48 -32.51 -7.78
N GLY A 16 43.64 -32.22 -7.17
CA GLY A 16 44.94 -32.55 -7.76
C GLY A 16 45.16 -31.80 -9.08
N ASP A 17 45.56 -32.53 -10.13
CA ASP A 17 45.86 -31.96 -11.45
C ASP A 17 44.62 -31.86 -12.37
N LYS A 18 43.45 -32.30 -11.90
CA LYS A 18 42.22 -32.36 -12.71
C LYS A 18 41.13 -31.51 -12.08
N SER A 19 40.29 -30.95 -12.94
CA SER A 19 39.09 -30.21 -12.54
C SER A 19 37.84 -31.06 -12.75
N TYR A 20 36.92 -30.99 -11.80
CA TYR A 20 35.66 -31.72 -11.78
C TYR A 20 34.49 -30.75 -11.60
N LEU A 21 33.29 -31.18 -11.98
CA LEU A 21 32.07 -30.39 -11.81
C LEU A 21 31.70 -30.27 -10.31
N ASP A 22 31.35 -29.07 -9.84
CA ASP A 22 30.99 -28.82 -8.43
C ASP A 22 29.72 -29.58 -8.00
N LEU A 23 28.75 -29.75 -8.91
CA LEU A 23 27.53 -30.52 -8.62
C LEU A 23 27.74 -32.03 -8.55
N ASP A 24 28.69 -32.56 -9.32
CA ASP A 24 28.98 -33.99 -9.39
C ASP A 24 30.47 -34.20 -9.71
N ILE A 25 31.22 -34.58 -8.67
CA ILE A 25 32.66 -34.80 -8.74
C ILE A 25 33.05 -35.98 -9.64
N ASN A 26 32.11 -36.82 -10.07
CA ASN A 26 32.39 -37.91 -11.01
C ASN A 26 32.58 -37.39 -12.45
N ILE A 27 32.12 -36.18 -12.75
CA ILE A 27 32.18 -35.60 -14.09
C ILE A 27 33.38 -34.66 -14.19
N ARG A 28 34.26 -34.91 -15.18
CA ARG A 28 35.36 -34.00 -15.47
C ARG A 28 34.87 -32.67 -16.00
N CYS A 29 35.50 -31.60 -15.54
CA CYS A 29 35.19 -30.24 -15.97
C CYS A 29 35.43 -30.10 -17.48
N PHE A 30 34.48 -29.44 -18.19
CA PHE A 30 34.47 -29.28 -19.64
C PHE A 30 34.62 -30.57 -20.47
N ASP A 31 34.23 -31.74 -19.92
CA ASP A 31 34.16 -32.97 -20.68
C ASP A 31 33.27 -32.76 -21.93
N PRO A 32 33.75 -33.10 -23.15
CA PRO A 32 33.03 -32.85 -24.39
C PRO A 32 31.73 -33.65 -24.52
N LYS A 33 31.59 -34.78 -23.81
CA LYS A 33 30.41 -35.65 -23.87
C LYS A 33 29.34 -35.24 -22.87
N TYR A 34 29.73 -34.85 -21.66
CA TYR A 34 28.78 -34.62 -20.56
C TYR A 34 28.67 -33.15 -20.18
N HIS A 35 29.76 -32.54 -19.72
CA HIS A 35 29.68 -31.22 -19.08
C HIS A 35 29.54 -30.08 -20.09
N LYS A 36 30.36 -30.07 -21.15
CA LYS A 36 30.33 -29.00 -22.16
C LYS A 36 28.95 -28.85 -22.83
N PRO A 37 28.30 -29.90 -23.35
CA PRO A 37 26.96 -29.75 -23.92
C PRO A 37 25.92 -29.35 -22.86
N PHE A 38 26.03 -29.86 -21.63
CA PHE A 38 25.11 -29.49 -20.55
C PHE A 38 25.17 -27.98 -20.23
N ILE A 39 26.38 -27.39 -20.20
CA ILE A 39 26.56 -25.95 -20.01
C ILE A 39 25.81 -25.16 -21.09
N PHE A 40 26.04 -25.47 -22.36
CA PHE A 40 25.54 -24.66 -23.48
C PHE A 40 24.05 -24.85 -23.74
N TYR A 41 23.52 -26.06 -23.59
CA TYR A 41 22.12 -26.34 -23.90
C TYR A 41 21.18 -26.15 -22.69
N PHE A 42 21.68 -26.28 -21.46
CA PHE A 42 20.85 -26.19 -20.26
C PHE A 42 21.26 -25.05 -19.33
N SER A 43 22.50 -25.06 -18.82
CA SER A 43 22.89 -24.15 -17.74
C SER A 43 22.86 -22.68 -18.17
N LEU A 44 23.51 -22.33 -19.29
CA LEU A 44 23.55 -20.96 -19.78
C LEU A 44 22.17 -20.45 -20.22
N PRO A 45 21.37 -21.17 -21.04
CA PRO A 45 20.03 -20.75 -21.39
C PRO A 45 19.13 -20.54 -20.16
N LEU A 46 19.19 -21.45 -19.18
CA LEU A 46 18.39 -21.34 -17.97
C LEU A 46 18.82 -20.16 -17.09
N LEU A 47 20.13 -19.89 -17.01
CA LEU A 47 20.65 -18.71 -16.29
C LEU A 47 20.18 -17.41 -16.94
N VAL A 48 20.27 -17.31 -18.27
CA VAL A 48 19.78 -16.15 -19.04
C VAL A 48 18.27 -15.98 -18.86
N LEU A 49 17.52 -17.08 -18.92
CA LEU A 49 16.08 -17.07 -18.70
C LEU A 49 15.72 -16.48 -17.33
N TRP A 50 16.38 -16.95 -16.27
CA TRP A 50 16.09 -16.52 -14.90
C TRP A 50 16.57 -15.12 -14.57
N VAL A 51 17.77 -14.73 -15.00
CA VAL A 51 18.38 -13.45 -14.63
C VAL A 51 17.90 -12.30 -15.53
N ILE A 52 17.61 -12.56 -16.80
CA ILE A 52 17.31 -11.53 -17.80
C ILE A 52 15.87 -11.63 -18.29
N ILE A 53 15.46 -12.78 -18.84
CA ILE A 53 14.18 -12.89 -19.56
C ILE A 53 12.99 -12.70 -18.62
N ILE A 54 12.96 -13.37 -17.46
CA ILE A 54 11.85 -13.27 -16.51
C ILE A 54 11.71 -11.84 -15.95
N PRO A 55 12.77 -11.17 -15.45
CA PRO A 55 12.68 -9.77 -15.04
C PRO A 55 12.26 -8.83 -16.17
N LEU A 56 12.77 -9.04 -17.39
CA LEU A 56 12.42 -8.20 -18.54
C LEU A 56 10.94 -8.36 -18.94
N PHE A 57 10.43 -9.60 -18.96
CA PHE A 57 9.03 -9.89 -19.21
C PHE A 57 8.11 -9.18 -18.20
N LEU A 58 8.43 -9.29 -16.90
CA LEU A 58 7.70 -8.60 -15.84
C LEU A 58 7.78 -7.08 -15.99
N PHE A 59 8.96 -6.55 -16.34
CA PHE A 59 9.15 -5.12 -16.58
C PHE A 59 8.28 -4.62 -17.73
N ILE A 60 8.27 -5.31 -18.87
CA ILE A 60 7.44 -4.96 -20.02
C ILE A 60 5.96 -4.99 -19.64
N LYS A 61 5.52 -6.02 -18.91
CA LYS A 61 4.13 -6.16 -18.47
C LYS A 61 3.68 -4.99 -17.60
N ILE A 62 4.52 -4.56 -16.66
CA ILE A 62 4.25 -3.40 -15.79
C ILE A 62 4.26 -2.09 -16.58
N LYS A 63 5.24 -1.92 -17.49
CA LYS A 63 5.33 -0.72 -18.33
C LYS A 63 4.08 -0.55 -19.18
N GLN A 64 3.66 -1.60 -19.89
CA GLN A 64 2.43 -1.60 -20.68
C GLN A 64 1.19 -1.38 -19.80
N GLY A 65 1.18 -1.96 -18.61
CA GLY A 65 0.10 -1.80 -17.65
C GLY A 65 -0.11 -0.39 -17.16
N LYS A 66 0.99 0.31 -16.85
CA LYS A 66 0.97 1.72 -16.49
C LYS A 66 0.51 2.60 -17.65
N LEU A 67 0.95 2.31 -18.88
CA LEU A 67 0.51 3.03 -20.08
C LEU A 67 -0.98 2.87 -20.35
N LYS A 68 -1.52 1.65 -20.17
CA LYS A 68 -2.94 1.32 -20.39
C LYS A 68 -3.86 1.64 -19.20
N LYS A 69 -3.34 2.23 -18.12
CA LYS A 69 -4.05 2.51 -16.85
C LYS A 69 -4.79 1.26 -16.33
N TRP A 70 -4.04 0.35 -15.73
CA TRP A 70 -4.59 -0.84 -15.07
C TRP A 70 -5.77 -0.53 -14.13
N SER A 71 -6.67 -1.51 -14.01
CA SER A 71 -7.68 -1.49 -12.95
C SER A 71 -7.01 -1.57 -11.57
N ILE A 72 -7.67 -1.02 -10.56
CA ILE A 72 -7.17 -0.96 -9.18
C ILE A 72 -6.74 -2.35 -8.65
N PHE A 73 -7.44 -3.42 -9.02
CA PHE A 73 -7.13 -4.78 -8.60
C PHE A 73 -5.80 -5.28 -9.18
N ILE A 74 -5.53 -4.99 -10.45
CA ILE A 74 -4.27 -5.39 -11.10
C ILE A 74 -3.12 -4.55 -10.54
N GLU A 75 -3.36 -3.26 -10.30
CA GLU A 75 -2.37 -2.38 -9.70
C GLU A 75 -1.96 -2.85 -8.30
N ILE A 76 -2.94 -3.21 -7.44
CA ILE A 76 -2.67 -3.79 -6.11
C ILE A 76 -1.86 -5.08 -6.23
N LYS A 77 -2.22 -5.98 -7.16
CA LYS A 77 -1.52 -7.26 -7.37
C LYS A 77 -0.04 -7.06 -7.70
N TYR A 78 0.30 -6.06 -8.50
CA TYR A 78 1.68 -5.77 -8.89
C TYR A 78 2.36 -4.69 -8.03
N SER A 79 1.65 -4.12 -7.06
CA SER A 79 2.12 -3.02 -6.23
C SER A 79 3.43 -3.35 -5.51
N PHE A 80 3.65 -4.60 -5.11
CA PHE A 80 4.89 -5.02 -4.45
C PHE A 80 6.17 -4.73 -5.26
N ILE A 81 6.06 -4.58 -6.59
CA ILE A 81 7.20 -4.32 -7.48
C ILE A 81 7.56 -2.83 -7.55
N PHE A 82 6.58 -1.94 -7.46
CA PHE A 82 6.81 -0.51 -7.68
C PHE A 82 6.37 0.40 -6.53
N ALA A 83 5.65 -0.12 -5.53
CA ALA A 83 5.20 0.65 -4.38
C ALA A 83 6.39 1.18 -3.58
N GLY A 84 6.30 2.45 -3.19
CA GLY A 84 7.35 3.14 -2.43
C GLY A 84 8.50 3.71 -3.26
N TYR A 85 8.57 3.42 -4.56
CA TYR A 85 9.52 4.01 -5.50
C TYR A 85 8.98 5.27 -6.17
N LYS A 86 9.89 6.20 -6.51
CA LYS A 86 9.54 7.34 -7.35
C LYS A 86 8.97 6.85 -8.67
N GLU A 87 7.99 7.58 -9.22
CA GLU A 87 7.33 7.18 -10.47
C GLU A 87 8.30 6.95 -11.62
N LYS A 88 9.35 7.78 -11.74
CA LYS A 88 10.40 7.63 -12.77
C LYS A 88 11.32 6.42 -12.56
N LEU A 89 11.32 5.81 -11.37
CA LEU A 89 12.22 4.74 -10.93
C LEU A 89 11.47 3.46 -10.50
N TYR A 90 10.29 3.23 -11.07
CA TYR A 90 9.46 2.04 -10.77
C TYR A 90 10.16 0.70 -11.09
N TYR A 91 11.20 0.72 -11.92
CA TYR A 91 11.96 -0.47 -12.32
C TYR A 91 13.05 -0.87 -11.31
N TRP A 92 13.18 -0.14 -10.21
CA TRP A 92 14.26 -0.34 -9.25
C TRP A 92 14.32 -1.76 -8.67
N GLU A 93 13.17 -2.41 -8.44
CA GLU A 93 13.15 -3.80 -7.96
C GLU A 93 13.85 -4.78 -8.93
N PHE A 94 13.67 -4.60 -10.24
CA PHE A 94 14.34 -5.44 -11.23
C PHE A 94 15.85 -5.28 -11.18
N GLY A 95 16.33 -4.04 -11.04
CA GLY A 95 17.76 -3.76 -10.86
C GLY A 95 18.33 -4.44 -9.61
N LYS A 96 17.59 -4.45 -8.49
CA LYS A 96 18.00 -5.17 -7.27
C LYS A 96 18.05 -6.68 -7.48
N LEU A 97 17.11 -7.27 -8.23
CA LEU A 97 17.10 -8.70 -8.52
C LEU A 97 18.32 -9.09 -9.37
N VAL A 98 18.60 -8.34 -10.43
CA VAL A 98 19.78 -8.56 -11.29
C VAL A 98 21.06 -8.43 -10.47
N TYR A 99 21.18 -7.38 -9.65
CA TYR A 99 22.34 -7.17 -8.78
C TYR A 99 22.57 -8.33 -7.81
N LYS A 100 21.52 -8.79 -7.11
CA LYS A 100 21.62 -9.94 -6.20
C LYS A 100 22.06 -11.21 -6.92
N SER A 101 21.53 -11.43 -8.13
CA SER A 101 21.88 -12.57 -8.96
C SER A 101 23.36 -12.53 -9.37
N LEU A 102 23.85 -11.35 -9.77
CA LEU A 102 25.26 -11.12 -10.11
C LEU A 102 26.19 -11.41 -8.93
N LEU A 103 25.86 -10.98 -7.71
CA LEU A 103 26.64 -11.33 -6.52
C LEU A 103 26.70 -12.83 -6.26
N ILE A 104 25.59 -13.55 -6.44
CA ILE A 104 25.55 -15.01 -6.27
C ILE A 104 26.43 -15.69 -7.32
N ILE A 105 26.33 -15.26 -8.58
CA ILE A 105 27.13 -15.80 -9.69
C ILE A 105 28.63 -15.59 -9.42
N ILE A 106 29.05 -14.37 -9.06
CA ILE A 106 30.45 -14.06 -8.71
C ILE A 106 30.91 -14.95 -7.53
N SER A 107 30.10 -15.06 -6.49
CA SER A 107 30.47 -15.82 -5.29
C SER A 107 30.70 -17.31 -5.54
N ILE A 108 29.98 -17.90 -6.52
CA ILE A 108 30.07 -19.32 -6.84
C ILE A 108 31.19 -19.56 -7.86
N LEU A 109 31.20 -18.82 -8.98
CA LEU A 109 32.18 -19.04 -10.06
C LEU A 109 33.62 -18.72 -9.63
N MET A 110 33.80 -17.83 -8.65
CA MET A 110 35.12 -17.41 -8.17
C MET A 110 35.50 -18.12 -6.86
N GLN A 111 34.83 -19.21 -6.49
CA GLN A 111 35.07 -19.90 -5.22
C GLN A 111 36.51 -20.41 -5.05
N GLN A 112 37.21 -20.75 -6.13
CA GLN A 112 38.61 -21.20 -6.05
C GLN A 112 39.63 -20.07 -5.87
N ASN A 113 39.31 -18.85 -6.33
CA ASN A 113 40.21 -17.71 -6.27
C ASN A 113 39.58 -16.61 -5.39
N GLU A 114 39.83 -16.72 -4.08
CA GLU A 114 39.24 -15.82 -3.09
C GLU A 114 39.63 -14.35 -3.32
N VAL A 115 40.84 -14.06 -3.79
CA VAL A 115 41.29 -12.69 -4.09
C VAL A 115 40.46 -12.10 -5.23
N LEU A 116 40.31 -12.83 -6.34
CA LEU A 116 39.53 -12.38 -7.49
C LEU A 116 38.04 -12.23 -7.13
N LYS A 117 37.50 -13.16 -6.34
CA LYS A 117 36.13 -13.10 -5.82
C LYS A 117 35.87 -11.83 -5.03
N ILE A 118 36.72 -11.52 -4.04
CA ILE A 118 36.59 -10.31 -3.21
C ILE A 118 36.71 -9.05 -4.07
N CYS A 119 37.65 -9.02 -5.03
CA CYS A 119 37.82 -7.90 -5.95
C CYS A 119 36.55 -7.63 -6.78
N LEU A 120 36.01 -8.65 -7.44
CA LEU A 120 34.79 -8.53 -8.27
C LEU A 120 33.57 -8.16 -7.42
N MET A 121 33.42 -8.73 -6.23
CA MET A 121 32.34 -8.36 -5.30
C MET A 121 32.45 -6.90 -4.84
N ASN A 122 33.67 -6.41 -4.58
CA ASN A 122 33.90 -5.00 -4.24
C ASN A 122 33.56 -4.07 -5.41
N VAL A 123 33.96 -4.40 -6.64
CA VAL A 123 33.58 -3.63 -7.84
C VAL A 123 32.06 -3.55 -7.98
N ALA A 124 31.35 -4.67 -7.81
CA ALA A 124 29.88 -4.70 -7.85
C ALA A 124 29.26 -3.84 -6.73
N LEU A 125 29.79 -3.92 -5.51
CA LEU A 125 29.31 -3.12 -4.37
C LEU A 125 29.54 -1.62 -4.57
N LEU A 126 30.70 -1.21 -5.08
CA LEU A 126 31.00 0.18 -5.40
C LEU A 126 30.05 0.71 -6.48
N PHE A 127 29.81 -0.07 -7.54
CA PHE A 127 28.83 0.28 -8.56
C PHE A 127 27.43 0.45 -7.95
N LYS A 128 27.00 -0.46 -7.07
CA LYS A 128 25.72 -0.33 -6.35
C LYS A 128 25.67 0.94 -5.50
N ILE A 129 26.72 1.25 -4.75
CA ILE A 129 26.81 2.48 -3.94
C ILE A 129 26.63 3.70 -4.85
N PHE A 130 27.38 3.78 -5.95
CA PHE A 130 27.27 4.86 -6.93
C PHE A 130 25.83 5.04 -7.45
N VAL A 131 25.19 3.95 -7.88
CA VAL A 131 23.81 3.96 -8.38
C VAL A 131 22.82 4.42 -7.28
N ILE A 132 22.95 3.91 -6.06
CA ILE A 132 22.05 4.29 -4.94
C ILE A 132 22.20 5.79 -4.60
N PHE A 133 23.43 6.29 -4.54
CA PHE A 133 23.71 7.69 -4.23
C PHE A 133 23.18 8.64 -5.30
N LYS A 134 23.31 8.26 -6.57
CA LYS A 134 22.83 9.05 -7.71
C LYS A 134 21.31 9.08 -7.81
N PHE A 135 20.64 7.93 -7.75
CA PHE A 135 19.22 7.84 -8.09
C PHE A 135 18.26 8.07 -6.91
N LYS A 136 18.63 7.68 -5.68
CA LYS A 136 17.77 7.78 -4.47
C LYS A 136 16.32 7.32 -4.78
N PRO A 137 16.12 6.02 -5.03
CA PRO A 137 14.95 5.48 -5.72
C PRO A 137 13.62 5.61 -4.94
N TYR A 138 13.67 5.65 -3.61
CA TYR A 138 12.48 5.68 -2.78
C TYR A 138 11.85 7.08 -2.73
N ILE A 139 10.52 7.12 -2.56
CA ILE A 139 9.77 8.37 -2.31
C ILE A 139 10.19 8.96 -0.96
N SER A 140 10.29 8.12 0.07
CA SER A 140 10.72 8.54 1.41
C SER A 140 12.24 8.75 1.46
N LYS A 141 12.67 9.95 1.88
CA LYS A 141 14.09 10.25 2.18
C LYS A 141 14.66 9.29 3.23
N ASN A 142 13.82 8.95 4.20
CA ASN A 142 13.83 7.76 5.03
C ASN A 142 14.61 6.57 4.44
N PHE A 143 13.89 5.83 3.60
CA PHE A 143 14.36 4.59 3.01
C PHE A 143 15.60 4.77 2.13
N ASN A 144 15.79 5.95 1.52
CA ASN A 144 17.03 6.23 0.79
C ASN A 144 18.25 6.30 1.71
N SER A 145 18.14 6.97 2.86
CA SER A 145 19.22 7.04 3.87
C SER A 145 19.57 5.64 4.41
N ILE A 146 18.55 4.84 4.76
CA ILE A 146 18.75 3.45 5.18
C ILE A 146 19.44 2.64 4.09
N LEU A 147 18.96 2.74 2.83
CA LEU A 147 19.53 2.00 1.71
C LEU A 147 21.01 2.37 1.47
N GLN A 148 21.36 3.65 1.57
CA GLN A 148 22.75 4.12 1.48
C GLN A 148 23.62 3.57 2.60
N LYS A 149 23.18 3.70 3.86
CA LYS A 149 23.87 3.15 5.03
C LYS A 149 24.09 1.64 4.89
N SER A 150 23.07 0.91 4.43
CA SER A 150 23.14 -0.54 4.19
C SER A 150 24.22 -0.92 3.18
N ALA A 151 24.37 -0.15 2.11
CA ALA A 151 25.32 -0.44 1.04
C ALA A 151 26.76 -0.20 1.52
N ILE A 152 26.98 0.87 2.28
CA ILE A 152 28.28 1.18 2.90
C ILE A 152 28.66 0.12 3.93
N ILE A 153 27.73 -0.25 4.83
CA ILE A 153 27.99 -1.27 5.87
C ILE A 153 28.28 -2.63 5.23
N CYS A 154 27.60 -2.98 4.13
CA CYS A 154 27.87 -4.21 3.39
C CYS A 154 29.28 -4.21 2.77
N ALA A 155 29.71 -3.10 2.15
CA ALA A 155 31.06 -2.96 1.62
C ALA A 155 32.12 -2.99 2.73
N LEU A 156 31.89 -2.28 3.83
CA LEU A 156 32.79 -2.31 4.99
C LEU A 156 32.89 -3.71 5.59
N SER A 157 31.77 -4.42 5.71
CA SER A 157 31.73 -5.79 6.24
C SER A 157 32.53 -6.75 5.36
N LEU A 158 32.39 -6.68 4.03
CA LEU A 158 33.16 -7.52 3.11
C LEU A 158 34.67 -7.31 3.27
N ASN A 159 35.11 -6.05 3.31
CA ASN A 159 36.53 -5.72 3.46
C ASN A 159 37.06 -6.10 4.85
N LEU A 160 36.27 -5.90 5.90
CA LEU A 160 36.66 -6.28 7.26
C LEU A 160 36.79 -7.81 7.41
N THR A 161 35.90 -8.59 6.79
CA THR A 161 36.03 -10.06 6.74
C THR A 161 37.31 -10.49 6.02
N SER A 162 37.68 -9.82 4.92
CA SER A 162 38.94 -10.10 4.23
C SER A 162 40.16 -9.81 5.09
N VAL A 163 40.15 -8.71 5.86
CA VAL A 163 41.23 -8.40 6.81
C VAL A 163 41.29 -9.45 7.93
N ILE A 164 40.15 -9.84 8.49
CA ILE A 164 40.06 -10.86 9.55
C ILE A 164 40.71 -12.19 9.11
N GLN A 165 40.56 -12.59 7.85
CA GLN A 165 41.17 -13.82 7.31
C GLN A 165 42.70 -13.74 7.20
N ASN A 166 43.27 -12.54 7.09
CA ASN A 166 44.71 -12.34 6.90
C ASN A 166 45.47 -12.03 8.20
N VAL A 167 44.78 -11.87 9.33
CA VAL A 167 45.39 -11.58 10.62
C VAL A 167 45.73 -12.87 11.36
N SER A 168 47.01 -13.10 11.62
CA SER A 168 47.47 -14.32 12.33
C SER A 168 47.25 -14.28 13.84
N ASN A 169 47.16 -13.09 14.45
CA ASN A 169 47.01 -12.95 15.90
C ASN A 169 45.54 -13.16 16.33
N PRO A 170 45.23 -14.17 17.16
CA PRO A 170 43.86 -14.51 17.52
C PRO A 170 43.16 -13.40 18.32
N TYR A 171 43.90 -12.62 19.12
CA TYR A 171 43.31 -11.51 19.88
C TYR A 171 42.87 -10.36 18.97
N GLN A 172 43.70 -10.00 17.99
CA GLN A 172 43.35 -8.97 16.99
C GLN A 172 42.18 -9.43 16.12
N GLN A 173 42.18 -10.71 15.72
CA GLN A 173 41.08 -11.32 14.97
C GLN A 173 39.75 -11.23 15.76
N ALA A 174 39.76 -11.59 17.05
CA ALA A 174 38.58 -11.52 17.90
C ALA A 174 38.04 -10.08 18.05
N ILE A 175 38.91 -9.09 18.23
CA ILE A 175 38.53 -7.67 18.33
C ILE A 175 37.85 -7.20 17.03
N LEU A 176 38.42 -7.53 15.88
CA LEU A 176 37.84 -7.18 14.57
C LEU A 176 36.49 -7.88 14.34
N CYS A 177 36.34 -9.13 14.77
CA CYS A 177 35.06 -9.86 14.73
C CYS A 177 33.99 -9.21 15.60
N ILE A 178 34.33 -8.84 16.84
CA ILE A 178 33.41 -8.13 17.75
C ILE A 178 32.99 -6.79 17.13
N PHE A 179 33.95 -6.05 16.57
CA PHE A 179 33.67 -4.80 15.85
C PHE A 179 32.71 -5.01 14.67
N LEU A 180 32.97 -6.01 13.81
CA LEU A 180 32.11 -6.38 12.68
C LEU A 180 30.67 -6.71 13.13
N ILE A 181 30.53 -7.54 14.16
CA ILE A 181 29.23 -7.94 14.70
C ILE A 181 28.52 -6.71 15.27
N SER A 182 29.21 -5.86 16.02
CA SER A 182 28.63 -4.66 16.62
C SER A 182 28.08 -3.67 15.57
N LEU A 183 28.80 -3.49 14.45
CA LEU A 183 28.38 -2.63 13.34
C LEU A 183 27.10 -3.14 12.69
N ASN A 184 27.05 -4.45 12.39
CA ASN A 184 25.88 -5.07 11.77
C ASN A 184 24.68 -5.10 12.73
N LEU A 185 24.91 -5.42 14.01
CA LEU A 185 23.88 -5.42 15.04
C LEU A 185 23.25 -4.03 15.21
N LYS A 186 24.07 -2.98 15.28
CA LYS A 186 23.58 -1.59 15.35
C LYS A 186 22.66 -1.24 14.18
N TYR A 187 23.02 -1.66 12.96
CA TYR A 187 22.19 -1.44 11.79
C TYR A 187 20.89 -2.25 11.80
N ILE A 188 20.94 -3.52 12.24
CA ILE A 188 19.75 -4.36 12.40
C ILE A 188 18.81 -3.75 13.45
N LEU A 189 19.33 -3.28 14.58
CA LEU A 189 18.53 -2.59 15.60
C LEU A 189 17.89 -1.31 15.04
N GLN A 190 18.63 -0.51 14.26
CA GLN A 190 18.08 0.67 13.58
C GLN A 190 16.94 0.31 12.61
N LEU A 191 17.07 -0.79 11.86
CA LEU A 191 16.02 -1.30 10.97
C LEU A 191 14.80 -1.80 11.75
N ALA A 192 15.00 -2.64 12.76
CA ALA A 192 13.94 -3.20 13.59
C ALA A 192 13.14 -2.07 14.25
N PHE A 193 13.83 -1.09 14.82
CA PHE A 193 13.20 0.10 15.38
C PHE A 193 12.45 0.90 14.32
N GLY A 194 13.02 1.08 13.13
CA GLY A 194 12.36 1.79 12.03
C GLY A 194 11.09 1.11 11.51
N ILE A 195 11.00 -0.22 11.59
CA ILE A 195 9.81 -1.00 11.22
C ILE A 195 8.77 -0.98 12.35
N SER A 196 9.20 -1.21 13.59
CA SER A 196 8.35 -1.24 14.78
C SER A 196 7.74 0.13 15.11
N SER A 197 8.41 1.21 14.75
CA SER A 197 7.93 2.59 14.98
C SER A 197 6.87 3.05 13.95
N ARG A 198 6.01 2.14 13.47
CA ARG A 198 4.86 2.50 12.63
C ARG A 198 4.01 3.56 13.34
N THR A 199 3.80 4.67 12.61
CA THR A 199 2.88 5.79 12.86
C THR A 199 2.31 5.84 14.29
N ILE A 200 3.10 6.41 15.21
CA ILE A 200 2.60 6.71 16.54
C ILE A 200 1.46 7.73 16.40
N SER A 201 0.26 7.33 16.84
CA SER A 201 -0.90 8.19 16.85
C SER A 201 -0.61 9.43 17.72
N SER A 202 -0.90 10.61 17.18
CA SER A 202 -0.80 11.87 17.94
C SER A 202 -1.68 11.89 19.19
N ASP A 203 -2.70 11.03 19.31
CA ASP A 203 -3.62 11.05 20.45
C ASP A 203 -2.99 10.37 21.67
N GLN A 204 -2.75 11.13 22.74
CA GLN A 204 -2.21 10.62 24.01
C GLN A 204 -3.04 9.47 24.61
N LEU A 205 -4.35 9.44 24.35
CA LEU A 205 -5.29 8.44 24.87
C LEU A 205 -5.20 7.07 24.20
N LYS A 206 -4.57 6.96 23.01
CA LYS A 206 -4.43 5.69 22.27
C LYS A 206 -3.03 5.09 22.35
N ARG A 207 -2.12 5.71 23.12
CA ARG A 207 -0.71 5.33 23.16
C ARG A 207 -0.47 4.20 24.15
N ASN A 208 0.14 3.12 23.67
CA ASN A 208 0.69 2.09 24.55
C ASN A 208 1.93 2.62 25.30
N LYS A 209 2.28 2.03 26.44
CA LYS A 209 3.50 2.39 27.22
C LYS A 209 4.77 2.42 26.34
N ILE A 210 4.84 1.52 25.36
CA ILE A 210 5.93 1.44 24.38
C ILE A 210 5.97 2.71 23.50
N GLU A 211 4.83 3.21 23.02
CA GLU A 211 4.78 4.42 22.17
C GLU A 211 5.23 5.67 22.93
N ASN A 212 4.91 5.79 24.22
CA ASN A 212 5.40 6.87 25.07
C ASN A 212 6.91 6.79 25.30
N CYS A 213 7.43 5.58 25.51
CA CYS A 213 8.86 5.33 25.62
C CYS A 213 9.60 5.70 24.31
N LEU A 214 9.04 5.32 23.15
CA LEU A 214 9.58 5.65 21.84
C LEU A 214 9.64 7.16 21.57
N ILE A 215 8.62 7.93 22.01
CA ILE A 215 8.62 9.39 21.90
C ILE A 215 9.70 10.01 22.80
N TYR A 216 9.85 9.53 24.02
CA TYR A 216 10.89 9.99 24.94
C TYR A 216 12.30 9.76 24.34
N PHE A 217 12.54 8.56 23.82
CA PHE A 217 13.82 8.23 23.17
C PHE A 217 14.05 9.06 21.89
N LYS A 218 13.01 9.34 21.11
CA LYS A 218 13.08 10.25 19.95
C LYS A 218 13.52 11.65 20.36
N GLN A 219 12.98 12.19 21.45
CA GLN A 219 13.36 13.50 21.97
C GLN A 219 14.81 13.52 22.47
N LYS A 220 15.27 12.42 23.08
CA LYS A 220 16.63 12.32 23.64
C LYS A 220 17.72 12.05 22.61
N TYR A 221 17.45 11.26 21.57
CA TYR A 221 18.41 10.90 20.52
C TYR A 221 17.83 11.08 19.11
N PRO A 222 17.58 12.31 18.66
CA PRO A 222 16.90 12.56 17.40
C PRO A 222 17.61 11.94 16.18
N SER A 223 18.94 11.83 16.21
CA SER A 223 19.76 11.25 15.12
C SER A 223 19.55 9.75 14.91
N LEU A 224 19.13 9.00 15.94
CA LEU A 224 18.80 7.58 15.84
C LEU A 224 17.36 7.35 15.37
N PHE A 225 16.52 8.39 15.50
CA PHE A 225 15.06 8.31 15.37
C PHE A 225 14.47 9.26 14.33
N GLU A 226 15.27 9.67 13.33
CA GLU A 226 14.83 10.45 12.16
C GLU A 226 13.68 9.78 11.39
N ASN A 227 13.54 8.47 11.57
CA ASN A 227 12.65 7.61 10.80
C ASN A 227 11.20 7.63 11.31
N ILE A 228 10.97 8.17 12.51
CA ILE A 228 9.66 8.21 13.14
C ILE A 228 8.88 9.41 12.59
N GLN A 229 7.90 9.17 11.72
CA GLN A 229 6.94 10.19 11.29
C GLN A 229 5.79 10.27 12.30
N ILE A 230 5.58 11.45 12.89
CA ILE A 230 4.43 11.72 13.78
C ILE A 230 3.25 12.11 12.89
N GLU A 231 2.16 11.35 12.98
CA GLU A 231 0.97 11.60 12.17
C GLU A 231 0.27 12.89 12.62
N ASN A 232 0.29 13.92 11.78
CA ASN A 232 -0.34 15.21 12.08
C ASN A 232 -1.83 15.17 11.69
N LYS A 233 -2.69 14.79 12.63
CA LYS A 233 -4.15 14.65 12.45
C LYS A 233 -4.88 15.92 12.00
N ASN A 234 -4.24 17.10 12.08
CA ASN A 234 -4.86 18.38 11.71
C ASN A 234 -5.30 18.41 10.23
N LYS A 235 -4.58 17.74 9.32
CA LYS A 235 -4.96 17.64 7.89
C LYS A 235 -6.12 16.67 7.65
N ILE A 236 -6.26 15.63 8.46
CA ILE A 236 -7.34 14.63 8.30
C ILE A 236 -8.65 15.19 8.88
N LYS A 237 -8.59 15.90 10.02
CA LYS A 237 -9.76 16.52 10.65
C LYS A 237 -10.37 17.62 9.76
N SER A 238 -9.56 18.40 9.05
CA SER A 238 -10.06 19.40 8.10
C SER A 238 -10.72 18.77 6.86
N LEU A 239 -10.16 17.68 6.32
CA LEU A 239 -10.75 16.93 5.20
C LEU A 239 -12.07 16.24 5.60
N ILE A 240 -12.15 15.68 6.81
CA ILE A 240 -13.40 15.10 7.34
C ILE A 240 -14.45 16.21 7.54
N LYS A 241 -14.07 17.37 8.10
CA LYS A 241 -14.97 18.53 8.22
C LYS A 241 -15.49 18.99 6.86
N LEU A 242 -14.64 19.07 5.84
CA LEU A 242 -15.04 19.41 4.47
C LEU A 242 -16.02 18.39 3.86
N LYS A 243 -15.81 17.09 4.10
CA LYS A 243 -16.72 16.03 3.63
C LYS A 243 -18.09 16.11 4.31
N ILE A 244 -18.12 16.39 5.62
CA ILE A 244 -19.36 16.60 6.39
C ILE A 244 -20.08 17.85 5.90
N VAL A 245 -19.37 18.96 5.69
CA VAL A 245 -19.94 20.21 5.16
C VAL A 245 -20.52 19.98 3.77
N LYS A 246 -19.81 19.29 2.87
CA LYS A 246 -20.30 18.93 1.53
C LYS A 246 -21.58 18.09 1.59
N SER A 247 -21.65 17.14 2.53
CA SER A 247 -22.85 16.32 2.76
C SER A 247 -24.04 17.18 3.25
N LYS A 248 -23.80 18.06 4.23
CA LYS A 248 -24.84 18.97 4.74
C LYS A 248 -25.34 19.95 3.68
N VAL A 249 -24.45 20.51 2.86
CA VAL A 249 -24.84 21.38 1.73
C VAL A 249 -25.65 20.61 0.70
N LYS A 250 -25.29 19.35 0.40
CA LYS A 250 -26.06 18.51 -0.52
C LYS A 250 -27.48 18.26 0.00
N MET A 251 -27.62 17.89 1.28
CA MET A 251 -28.93 17.74 1.95
C MET A 251 -29.78 19.01 1.88
N LEU A 252 -29.14 20.18 2.06
CA LEU A 252 -29.81 21.47 2.08
C LEU A 252 -30.25 21.90 0.66
N VAL A 253 -29.45 21.61 -0.36
CA VAL A 253 -29.83 21.79 -1.77
C VAL A 253 -30.97 20.85 -2.16
N GLU A 254 -30.95 19.61 -1.69
CA GLU A 254 -32.00 18.61 -1.94
C GLU A 254 -33.32 18.99 -1.25
N TYR A 255 -33.24 19.56 -0.04
CA TYR A 255 -34.37 20.16 0.67
C TYR A 255 -34.97 21.34 -0.11
N PHE A 256 -34.16 22.31 -0.55
CA PHE A 256 -34.65 23.44 -1.35
C PHE A 256 -35.19 23.02 -2.71
N LYS A 257 -34.68 21.94 -3.30
CA LYS A 257 -35.19 21.41 -4.57
C LYS A 257 -36.56 20.75 -4.41
N ASN A 258 -36.84 20.19 -3.24
CA ASN A 258 -38.10 19.49 -2.92
C ASN A 258 -39.13 20.41 -2.24
N HIS A 259 -38.79 21.64 -1.88
CA HIS A 259 -39.71 22.61 -1.31
C HIS A 259 -39.82 23.82 -2.23
N ASN A 260 -40.94 23.91 -2.95
CA ASN A 260 -41.27 25.08 -3.76
C ASN A 260 -41.44 26.31 -2.85
N PHE A 261 -40.49 27.23 -2.96
CA PHE A 261 -40.40 28.46 -2.18
C PHE A 261 -41.38 29.55 -2.66
N TYR A 262 -42.65 29.19 -2.81
CA TYR A 262 -43.75 30.16 -2.98
C TYR A 262 -44.73 29.97 -1.82
N GLY A 263 -44.29 30.44 -0.66
CA GLY A 263 -45.00 30.42 0.60
C GLY A 263 -44.11 31.12 1.63
N ILE A 264 -43.97 32.43 1.48
CA ILE A 264 -43.17 33.31 2.35
C ILE A 264 -43.88 33.34 3.69
N GLU A 265 -43.67 32.34 4.56
CA GLU A 265 -44.13 32.41 5.96
C GLU A 265 -43.44 31.41 6.90
N SER A 266 -42.89 30.30 6.40
CA SER A 266 -42.41 29.22 7.28
C SER A 266 -40.97 29.33 7.79
N VAL A 267 -40.11 30.16 7.17
CA VAL A 267 -38.70 30.23 7.57
C VAL A 267 -38.50 31.04 8.85
N GLN A 268 -39.25 32.14 9.04
CA GLN A 268 -39.15 32.93 10.27
C GLN A 268 -39.69 32.18 11.50
N GLN A 269 -40.69 31.32 11.31
CA GLN A 269 -41.24 30.49 12.40
C GLN A 269 -40.30 29.36 12.82
N HIS A 270 -39.48 28.82 11.92
CA HIS A 270 -38.58 27.72 12.24
C HIS A 270 -37.30 28.16 12.98
N PHE A 271 -36.89 29.43 12.83
CA PHE A 271 -35.67 29.97 13.45
C PHE A 271 -35.90 30.77 14.74
N ASN A 272 -37.14 30.85 15.26
CA ASN A 272 -37.47 31.52 16.53
C ASN A 272 -36.78 32.89 16.72
N LEU A 273 -36.63 33.67 15.65
CA LEU A 273 -36.19 35.06 15.75
C LEU A 273 -37.41 35.94 16.03
N ARG A 274 -37.99 35.78 17.22
CA ARG A 274 -38.99 36.70 17.75
C ARG A 274 -38.26 37.79 18.53
N THR A 275 -37.81 38.83 17.83
CA THR A 275 -37.47 40.10 18.48
C THR A 275 -38.75 40.65 19.10
N GLN A 276 -38.81 40.65 20.43
CA GLN A 276 -39.79 41.45 21.17
C GLN A 276 -39.43 42.93 20.95
N ILE A 277 -40.19 43.61 20.09
CA ILE A 277 -40.35 45.05 20.21
C ILE A 277 -41.85 45.27 20.46
N ALA A 278 -42.15 45.51 21.73
CA ALA A 278 -43.46 45.89 22.20
C ALA A 278 -43.88 47.20 21.55
N SER A 279 -45.09 47.20 21.01
CA SER A 279 -45.80 48.33 20.43
C SER A 279 -46.24 49.33 21.50
N SER A 280 -45.91 50.61 21.32
CA SER A 280 -46.76 51.70 21.77
C SER A 280 -47.29 52.47 20.54
N LYS A 281 -48.49 53.00 20.72
CA LYS A 281 -49.49 53.32 19.69
C LYS A 281 -49.18 54.57 18.85
N SER A 282 -49.82 54.56 17.68
CA SER A 282 -50.47 55.66 16.94
C SER A 282 -49.68 56.57 15.99
N THR A 283 -50.32 56.72 14.83
CA THR A 283 -50.41 57.88 13.93
C THR A 283 -49.30 58.13 12.88
N GLN A 284 -49.73 58.00 11.62
CA GLN A 284 -49.44 58.86 10.46
C GLN A 284 -48.09 59.61 10.42
N LYS A 285 -47.24 59.25 9.46
CA LYS A 285 -46.85 60.09 8.30
C LYS A 285 -45.56 59.58 7.66
N ILE A 286 -45.67 59.43 6.34
CA ILE A 286 -44.67 59.67 5.29
C ILE A 286 -43.40 60.38 5.79
N VAL A 287 -42.25 59.72 5.68
CA VAL A 287 -40.97 60.35 5.28
C VAL A 287 -40.21 59.40 4.35
N THR A 288 -40.00 59.90 3.15
CA THR A 288 -39.15 59.40 2.06
C THR A 288 -37.66 59.44 2.40
N ASN A 289 -36.89 58.50 1.86
CA ASN A 289 -35.52 58.74 1.33
C ASN A 289 -35.28 57.73 0.20
N ARG A 290 -35.53 58.11 -1.06
CA ARG A 290 -34.54 58.60 -2.04
C ARG A 290 -33.36 57.64 -2.25
N PHE A 291 -33.42 56.88 -3.35
CA PHE A 291 -32.34 56.85 -4.33
C PHE A 291 -32.95 56.94 -5.73
N ILE A 292 -32.62 58.03 -6.42
CA ILE A 292 -32.88 58.28 -7.83
C ILE A 292 -31.53 58.18 -8.55
N LEU A 293 -31.50 57.45 -9.66
CA LEU A 293 -30.62 57.60 -10.83
C LEU A 293 -31.37 56.90 -11.97
N ASN A 294 -32.33 57.56 -12.63
CA ASN A 294 -32.22 58.56 -13.69
C ASN A 294 -31.44 58.06 -14.93
N SER A 295 -32.18 57.60 -15.94
CA SER A 295 -31.87 57.89 -17.35
C SER A 295 -33.19 58.07 -18.12
N LYS A 296 -33.13 58.99 -19.09
CA LYS A 296 -34.20 59.85 -19.58
C LYS A 296 -35.15 59.23 -20.62
N GLN A 297 -36.31 59.88 -20.69
CA GLN A 297 -37.35 59.99 -21.73
C GLN A 297 -36.97 59.66 -23.18
N GLU A 298 -37.88 58.99 -23.92
CA GLU A 298 -38.74 59.63 -24.95
C GLU A 298 -39.80 58.69 -25.56
N SER A 299 -41.08 59.11 -25.46
CA SER A 299 -42.25 59.03 -26.38
C SER A 299 -42.74 57.71 -27.04
N PRO A 300 -44.03 57.64 -27.47
CA PRO A 300 -44.85 56.43 -27.40
C PRO A 300 -45.03 55.70 -28.74
N THR A 301 -45.01 54.37 -28.73
CA THR A 301 -45.69 53.56 -29.77
C THR A 301 -46.18 52.24 -29.19
N LEU A 302 -47.45 51.93 -29.52
CA LEU A 302 -48.08 50.62 -29.40
C LEU A 302 -47.20 49.53 -30.02
N TYR A 303 -47.02 48.38 -29.36
CA TYR A 303 -47.18 47.02 -29.92
C TYR A 303 -46.75 45.94 -28.89
N ARG A 304 -47.75 45.13 -28.49
CA ARG A 304 -47.70 43.67 -28.28
C ARG A 304 -46.49 43.09 -27.49
N LYS A 305 -46.66 42.93 -26.17
CA LYS A 305 -45.79 42.11 -25.31
C LYS A 305 -45.99 40.62 -25.61
N GLN A 306 -45.00 40.00 -26.27
CA GLN A 306 -44.89 38.55 -26.42
C GLN A 306 -44.09 37.99 -25.22
N ASN A 307 -44.71 37.07 -24.47
CA ASN A 307 -44.11 36.41 -23.30
C ASN A 307 -42.99 35.43 -23.72
N SER A 308 -41.73 35.83 -23.61
CA SER A 308 -40.55 35.01 -23.94
C SER A 308 -40.15 33.96 -22.87
N PHE A 309 -40.87 33.87 -21.74
CA PHE A 309 -40.58 32.89 -20.69
C PHE A 309 -41.37 31.57 -20.78
N LYS A 310 -42.25 31.41 -21.79
CA LYS A 310 -43.05 30.17 -21.95
C LYS A 310 -42.30 29.06 -22.71
N ASN A 311 -41.21 29.36 -23.42
CA ASN A 311 -40.55 28.40 -24.34
C ASN A 311 -39.35 27.63 -23.75
N MET A 312 -39.06 27.72 -22.46
CA MET A 312 -38.01 26.90 -21.82
C MET A 312 -38.56 25.69 -21.05
N ARG A 313 -39.86 25.65 -20.74
CA ARG A 313 -40.45 24.55 -19.96
C ARG A 313 -40.71 23.31 -20.82
N ASP A 314 -41.02 23.49 -22.10
CA ASP A 314 -41.37 22.38 -23.01
C ASP A 314 -40.15 21.60 -23.57
N LYS A 315 -38.92 22.03 -23.25
CA LYS A 315 -37.68 21.31 -23.66
C LYS A 315 -37.13 20.34 -22.61
N TRP A 316 -37.73 20.25 -21.42
CA TRP A 316 -37.25 19.38 -20.34
C TRP A 316 -37.74 17.93 -20.44
N ASP A 317 -38.76 17.64 -21.25
CA ASP A 317 -39.30 16.28 -21.42
C ASP A 317 -38.42 15.36 -22.30
N TYR A 318 -37.30 15.86 -22.83
CA TYR A 318 -36.37 15.05 -23.62
C TYR A 318 -35.34 14.26 -22.76
N TYR A 319 -35.18 14.57 -21.47
CA TYR A 319 -34.12 13.96 -20.63
C TYR A 319 -34.61 13.13 -19.43
N THR A 320 -35.91 12.89 -19.27
CA THR A 320 -36.46 12.06 -18.18
C THR A 320 -36.91 10.69 -18.71
N ARG A 321 -35.96 9.76 -18.89
CA ARG A 321 -36.29 8.33 -19.06
C ARG A 321 -36.99 7.83 -17.78
N ARG A 322 -38.32 7.71 -17.80
CA ARG A 322 -39.07 6.84 -16.90
C ARG A 322 -38.95 5.40 -17.39
N THR A 323 -38.44 4.52 -16.54
CA THR A 323 -38.59 3.06 -16.69
C THR A 323 -40.06 2.72 -16.46
N LYS A 324 -40.73 2.18 -17.49
CA LYS A 324 -42.07 1.59 -17.33
C LYS A 324 -41.93 0.22 -16.68
N ASP A 325 -42.70 0.02 -15.61
CA ASP A 325 -42.96 -1.27 -15.00
C ASP A 325 -43.78 -2.20 -15.92
N SER A 326 -43.68 -3.47 -15.58
CA SER A 326 -44.15 -4.70 -16.25
C SER A 326 -45.67 -4.85 -16.39
N PRO A 327 -46.14 -5.69 -17.34
CA PRO A 327 -47.45 -6.31 -17.27
C PRO A 327 -47.35 -7.76 -16.76
N LEU A 328 -48.21 -8.07 -15.79
CA LEU A 328 -48.41 -9.38 -15.17
C LEU A 328 -49.07 -10.40 -16.13
N ASN A 329 -48.54 -11.63 -16.06
CA ASN A 329 -49.28 -12.89 -15.85
C ASN A 329 -50.27 -13.39 -16.92
N THR A 330 -49.92 -14.47 -17.64
CA THR A 330 -50.88 -15.56 -17.98
C THR A 330 -50.17 -16.89 -18.30
N ASN A 331 -50.29 -17.85 -17.37
CA ASN A 331 -50.40 -19.31 -17.51
C ASN A 331 -49.35 -20.15 -18.27
N ARG A 332 -48.62 -20.99 -17.52
CA ARG A 332 -48.74 -22.48 -17.63
C ARG A 332 -48.18 -23.18 -16.38
N PHE A 333 -49.04 -23.96 -15.74
CA PHE A 333 -48.73 -24.99 -14.75
C PHE A 333 -48.10 -26.23 -15.42
N ILE A 334 -47.53 -27.11 -14.57
CA ILE A 334 -47.12 -28.51 -14.77
C ILE A 334 -45.59 -28.72 -14.94
N ASN A 335 -44.85 -28.75 -13.83
CA ASN A 335 -44.34 -30.01 -13.24
C ASN A 335 -43.46 -29.72 -12.01
N GLU A 336 -43.94 -30.19 -10.85
CA GLU A 336 -43.15 -30.38 -9.64
C GLU A 336 -42.28 -31.65 -9.74
N ASP A 337 -41.35 -31.78 -8.79
CA ASP A 337 -40.43 -32.90 -8.52
C ASP A 337 -39.18 -33.03 -9.41
N LYS A 338 -38.07 -32.46 -8.91
CA LYS A 338 -36.71 -33.06 -8.81
C LYS A 338 -35.63 -32.03 -8.46
N THR A 339 -35.66 -31.44 -7.27
CA THR A 339 -34.52 -30.64 -6.75
C THR A 339 -34.37 -30.69 -5.23
N GLN A 340 -34.68 -31.83 -4.59
CA GLN A 340 -34.36 -32.05 -3.17
C GLN A 340 -33.26 -33.09 -2.91
N ASP A 341 -32.76 -33.80 -3.93
CA ASP A 341 -31.74 -34.84 -3.74
C ASP A 341 -30.28 -34.39 -3.92
N TYR A 342 -30.02 -33.18 -4.43
CA TYR A 342 -28.62 -32.76 -4.69
C TYR A 342 -27.90 -32.08 -3.51
N ILE A 343 -28.62 -31.76 -2.42
CA ILE A 343 -28.04 -31.11 -1.23
C ILE A 343 -27.81 -32.12 -0.09
N LYS A 344 -28.33 -33.36 -0.22
CA LYS A 344 -28.15 -34.42 0.79
C LYS A 344 -26.93 -35.31 0.56
N GLU A 345 -26.37 -35.35 -0.65
CA GLU A 345 -25.16 -36.14 -0.94
C GLU A 345 -23.83 -35.41 -0.65
N THR A 346 -23.82 -34.07 -0.59
CA THR A 346 -22.60 -33.32 -0.25
C THR A 346 -22.32 -33.24 1.26
N SER A 347 -23.33 -33.45 2.12
CA SER A 347 -23.15 -33.44 3.58
C SER A 347 -22.77 -34.81 4.18
N ILE A 348 -22.84 -35.88 3.39
CA ILE A 348 -22.47 -37.24 3.84
C ILE A 348 -21.02 -37.59 3.46
N MET A 349 -20.38 -36.87 2.53
CA MET A 349 -18.98 -37.15 2.14
C MET A 349 -17.91 -36.40 2.96
N GLU A 350 -18.27 -35.45 3.82
CA GLU A 350 -17.32 -34.71 4.68
C GLU A 350 -17.29 -35.14 6.15
N ILE A 351 -18.05 -36.17 6.54
CA ILE A 351 -18.06 -36.70 7.93
C ILE A 351 -17.11 -37.90 8.11
N GLY A 352 -16.43 -38.36 7.05
CA GLY A 352 -15.58 -39.55 7.10
C GLY A 352 -14.16 -39.38 7.65
N ASN A 353 -13.63 -38.17 7.80
CA ASN A 353 -12.21 -37.99 8.18
C ASN A 353 -12.01 -36.73 9.00
N LEU A 354 -12.29 -36.79 10.32
CA LEU A 354 -11.66 -35.95 11.35
C LEU A 354 -12.11 -36.42 12.74
N GLN A 355 -11.72 -37.65 13.10
CA GLN A 355 -11.68 -38.08 14.49
C GLN A 355 -10.21 -38.08 14.94
N THR A 356 -9.80 -36.99 15.58
CA THR A 356 -8.87 -36.93 16.72
C THR A 356 -8.49 -35.47 17.00
N ASN A 357 -8.61 -35.09 18.26
CA ASN A 357 -8.21 -33.81 18.90
C ASN A 357 -9.29 -32.71 18.97
N SER A 358 -10.21 -32.86 19.94
CA SER A 358 -11.03 -31.76 20.45
C SER A 358 -11.23 -31.87 21.96
N ASP A 359 -10.29 -31.34 22.76
CA ASP A 359 -10.54 -31.09 24.20
C ASP A 359 -10.22 -29.65 24.66
N ASP A 360 -9.69 -28.78 23.78
CA ASP A 360 -9.33 -27.40 24.16
C ASP A 360 -10.28 -26.31 23.66
N GLN A 361 -11.22 -26.60 22.75
CA GLN A 361 -12.18 -25.59 22.26
C GLN A 361 -13.45 -25.45 23.09
N GLY A 362 -13.80 -26.47 23.90
CA GLY A 362 -15.00 -26.44 24.75
C GLY A 362 -14.90 -25.46 25.94
N LYS A 363 -13.69 -25.25 26.48
CA LYS A 363 -13.49 -24.43 27.69
C LYS A 363 -13.52 -22.92 27.41
N GLN A 364 -13.16 -22.46 26.22
CA GLN A 364 -13.21 -21.04 25.85
C GLN A 364 -14.63 -20.56 25.49
N LEU A 365 -15.51 -21.44 25.03
CA LEU A 365 -16.88 -21.06 24.69
C LEU A 365 -17.75 -20.91 25.94
N ILE A 366 -17.54 -21.73 26.97
CA ILE A 366 -18.28 -21.66 28.24
C ILE A 366 -17.90 -20.40 29.04
N SER A 367 -16.62 -19.99 29.04
CA SER A 367 -16.20 -18.77 29.75
C SER A 367 -16.78 -17.48 29.14
N ASN A 368 -16.99 -17.46 27.82
CA ASN A 368 -17.55 -16.30 27.12
C ASN A 368 -19.08 -16.17 27.31
N ILE A 369 -19.77 -17.28 27.54
CA ILE A 369 -21.21 -17.28 27.82
C ILE A 369 -21.48 -16.82 29.27
N GLU A 370 -20.67 -17.25 30.24
CA GLU A 370 -20.76 -16.79 31.63
C GLU A 370 -20.44 -15.30 31.79
N LEU A 371 -19.47 -14.78 31.04
CA LEU A 371 -19.10 -13.36 31.10
C LEU A 371 -20.22 -12.44 30.55
N ASN A 372 -20.93 -12.89 29.51
CA ASN A 372 -22.06 -12.15 28.94
C ASN A 372 -23.30 -12.19 29.84
N LYS A 373 -23.53 -13.29 30.55
CA LYS A 373 -24.66 -13.40 31.49
C LYS A 373 -24.47 -12.46 32.69
N LYS A 374 -23.25 -12.36 33.20
CA LYS A 374 -22.88 -11.45 34.29
C LYS A 374 -22.94 -9.96 33.90
N TYR A 375 -22.73 -9.65 32.61
CA TYR A 375 -22.88 -8.29 32.07
C TYR A 375 -24.34 -7.88 31.91
N GLN A 376 -25.24 -8.80 31.58
CA GLN A 376 -26.67 -8.51 31.48
C GLN A 376 -27.34 -8.34 32.84
N GLU A 377 -26.95 -9.12 33.86
CA GLU A 377 -27.46 -8.95 35.23
C GLU A 377 -27.03 -7.62 35.86
N MET A 378 -25.86 -7.08 35.48
CA MET A 378 -25.40 -5.76 35.93
C MET A 378 -26.16 -4.60 35.28
N LEU A 379 -26.73 -4.78 34.10
CA LEU A 379 -27.49 -3.75 33.39
C LEU A 379 -28.95 -3.66 33.82
N THR A 380 -29.46 -4.65 34.55
CA THR A 380 -30.85 -4.69 35.04
C THR A 380 -31.04 -4.20 36.47
N LEU A 381 -29.96 -3.78 37.16
CA LEU A 381 -30.00 -3.32 38.55
C LEU A 381 -30.02 -1.78 38.71
N ASP A 382 -29.91 -1.02 37.62
CA ASP A 382 -29.94 0.46 37.63
C ASP A 382 -31.17 1.04 36.88
N SER A 383 -32.27 0.29 36.80
CA SER A 383 -33.56 0.75 36.24
C SER A 383 -34.72 0.59 37.20
#